data_AF-A0AAZ3QRT3-F1
#
_entry.id   AF-A0AAZ3QRT3-F1
#
_cell.length_a   1.000
_cell.length_b   1.000
_cell.length_c   1.000
_cell.angle_alpha   90.00
_cell.angle_beta   90.00
_cell.angle_gamma   90.00
#
_symmetry.space_group_name_H-M   'P 1'
#
loop_
_entity.id
_entity.type
_entity.pdbx_description
1 polymer ?
#
loop_
_entity_poly.entity_id
_entity_poly.type
_entity_poly.pdbx_seq_one_letter_code
_entity_poly.pdbx_strand_id
1 'polypeptide(L)' 'MVAAQNMILQKIGQETMVTHEVSGPTPGNMVGPRDFVGVRYAKRRGSTCFLAGMSTQHPTMPEQRGVVRVGSQRPS' A
#
# COMPACT_ATOMS: atom_id res chain seq x y z
N MET A 1 1.65 3.41 12.68
CA MET A 1 0.65 3.42 11.58
C MET A 1 -0.20 2.18 11.74
N VAL A 2 -1.44 2.31 12.18
CA VAL A 2 -2.36 1.16 12.30
C VAL A 2 -2.85 0.88 10.89
N ALA A 3 -2.36 -0.15 10.21
CA ALA A 3 -2.97 -0.61 8.96
C ALA A 3 -4.18 -1.45 9.35
N ALA A 4 -5.38 -1.06 8.91
CA ALA A 4 -6.62 -1.78 9.27
C ALA A 4 -6.95 -2.87 8.26
N GLN A 5 -6.49 -2.75 7.01
CA GLN A 5 -6.70 -3.75 5.95
C GLN A 5 -5.52 -3.75 4.97
N ASN A 6 -5.06 -4.93 4.56
CA ASN A 6 -4.03 -5.13 3.54
C ASN A 6 -4.48 -6.23 2.59
N MET A 7 -4.72 -5.87 1.32
CA MET A 7 -5.16 -6.79 0.28
C MET A 7 -4.09 -6.89 -0.81
N ILE A 8 -3.78 -8.12 -1.23
CA ILE A 8 -2.94 -8.37 -2.39
C ILE A 8 -3.79 -8.21 -3.65
N LEU A 9 -3.50 -7.19 -4.46
CA LEU A 9 -4.18 -6.94 -5.74
C LEU A 9 -3.66 -7.87 -6.84
N GLN A 10 -2.34 -8.08 -6.85
CA GLN A 10 -1.66 -8.87 -7.87
C GLN A 10 -0.38 -9.47 -7.31
N LYS A 11 -0.06 -10.72 -7.66
CA LYS A 11 1.28 -11.31 -7.43
C LYS A 11 2.09 -11.25 -8.72
N ILE A 12 3.37 -10.87 -8.61
CA ILE A 12 4.33 -10.82 -9.71
C ILE A 12 5.46 -11.78 -9.35
N GLY A 13 5.42 -12.99 -9.90
CA GLY A 13 6.32 -14.05 -9.49
C GLY A 13 6.14 -14.44 -8.02
N GLN A 14 7.21 -14.90 -7.38
CA GLN A 14 7.15 -15.50 -6.04
C GLN A 14 7.33 -14.48 -4.90
N GLU A 15 8.11 -13.42 -5.12
CA GLU A 15 8.57 -12.50 -4.07
C GLU A 15 7.95 -11.11 -4.18
N THR A 16 7.39 -10.76 -5.35
CA THR A 16 6.86 -9.42 -5.62
C THR A 16 5.33 -9.46 -5.65
N MET A 17 4.70 -8.44 -5.09
CA MET A 17 3.24 -8.29 -5.10
C MET A 17 2.83 -6.83 -5.10
N VAL A 18 1.67 -6.52 -5.65
CA VAL A 18 1.01 -5.21 -5.53
C VAL A 18 -0.02 -5.31 -4.42
N THR A 19 0.02 -4.40 -3.46
CA THR A 19 -0.90 -4.35 -2.33
C THR A 19 -1.72 -3.06 -2.34
N HIS A 20 -2.94 -3.16 -1.79
CA HIS A 20 -3.75 -2.05 -1.36
C HIS A 20 -3.85 -2.07 0.16
N GLU A 21 -3.51 -0.96 0.78
CA GLU A 21 -3.44 -0.84 2.24
C GLU A 21 -4.28 0.35 2.68
N VAL A 22 -5.21 0.10 3.60
CA VAL A 22 -6.06 1.14 4.19
C VAL A 22 -5.59 1.41 5.61
N SER A 23 -5.29 2.68 5.88
CA SER A 23 -4.96 3.14 7.23
C SER A 23 -6.20 3.06 8.12
N GLY A 24 -6.02 2.53 9.32
CA GLY A 24 -7.03 2.57 10.37
C GLY A 24 -7.24 3.98 10.93
N PRO A 25 -8.26 4.14 11.79
CA PRO A 25 -8.58 5.42 12.40
C PRO A 25 -7.40 5.93 13.23
N THR A 26 -7.14 7.23 13.15
CA THR A 26 -6.17 7.91 14.01
C THR A 26 -6.83 8.35 15.32
N PRO A 27 -6.09 8.50 16.43
CA PRO A 27 -6.64 9.05 17.67
C PRO A 27 -7.40 10.35 17.42
N GLY A 28 -8.65 10.42 17.90
CA GLY A 28 -9.52 11.59 17.72
C GLY A 28 -9.89 11.92 16.27
N ASN A 29 -9.67 11.02 15.30
CA ASN A 29 -9.89 11.26 13.87
C ASN A 29 -9.20 12.53 13.33
N MET A 30 -8.09 12.96 13.96
CA MET A 30 -7.33 14.15 13.57
C MET A 30 -6.89 14.12 12.10
N VAL A 31 -6.78 12.93 11.54
CA VAL A 31 -6.30 12.70 10.20
C VAL A 31 -7.32 11.71 9.59
N GLY A 32 -8.12 12.12 8.58
CA GLY A 32 -9.14 11.29 7.89
C GLY A 32 -8.67 10.00 7.17
N PRO A 33 -9.51 9.29 6.40
CA PRO A 33 -9.10 8.01 5.79
C PRO A 33 -7.96 8.14 4.75
N ARG A 34 -7.02 7.20 4.75
CA ARG A 34 -5.99 7.07 3.70
C ARG A 34 -5.85 5.67 3.21
N ASP A 35 -5.50 5.56 1.94
CA ASP A 35 -5.02 4.33 1.36
C ASP A 35 -3.66 4.49 0.70
N PHE A 36 -3.04 3.35 0.42
CA PHE A 36 -1.79 3.23 -0.29
C PHE A 36 -1.89 2.07 -1.28
N VAL A 37 -1.47 2.30 -2.52
CA VAL A 37 -1.27 1.25 -3.52
C VAL A 37 0.22 1.18 -3.81
N GLY A 38 0.82 0.02 -3.61
CA GLY A 38 2.27 -0.10 -3.71
C GLY A 38 2.73 -1.47 -4.16
N VAL A 39 3.90 -1.50 -4.81
CA VAL A 39 4.65 -2.73 -5.04
C VAL A 39 5.41 -3.06 -3.76
N ARG A 40 5.36 -4.32 -3.35
CA ARG A 40 6.12 -4.90 -2.23
C ARG A 40 7.02 -6.00 -2.77
N TYR A 41 8.27 -6.01 -2.33
CA TYR A 41 9.21 -7.10 -2.56
C TYR A 41 9.58 -7.74 -1.23
N ALA A 42 9.23 -9.01 -1.06
CA ALA A 42 9.50 -9.79 0.13
C ALA A 42 10.42 -10.96 -0.20
N LYS A 43 11.67 -10.91 0.27
CA LYS A 43 12.67 -11.96 0.04
C LYS A 43 13.30 -12.40 1.35
N ARG A 44 13.61 -13.70 1.45
CA ARG A 44 14.50 -14.24 2.48
C ARG A 44 15.85 -14.65 1.87
N ARG A 45 16.95 -14.25 2.49
CA ARG A 45 18.31 -14.75 2.17
C ARG A 45 18.94 -15.30 3.45
N GLY A 46 19.07 -16.63 3.53
CA GLY A 46 19.51 -17.29 4.75
C GLY A 46 18.56 -16.99 5.92
N SER A 47 19.12 -16.43 7.00
CA SER A 47 18.37 -16.00 8.19
C SER A 47 17.80 -14.58 8.08
N THR A 48 18.10 -13.83 7.02
CA THR A 48 17.67 -12.43 6.85
C THR A 48 16.43 -12.31 5.96
N CYS A 49 15.42 -11.59 6.42
CA CYS A 49 14.22 -11.23 5.64
C CYS A 49 14.29 -9.75 5.23
N PHE A 50 13.99 -9.48 3.96
CA PHE A 50 13.93 -8.15 3.38
C PHE A 50 12.50 -7.86 2.96
N LEU A 51 12.03 -6.66 3.29
CA LEU A 51 10.78 -6.11 2.79
C LEU A 51 11.08 -4.72 2.23
N ALA A 52 10.94 -4.57 0.92
CA ALA A 52 11.04 -3.29 0.23
C ALA A 52 9.68 -2.94 -0.39
N GLY A 53 9.43 -1.65 -0.62
CA GLY A 53 8.23 -1.24 -1.34
C GLY A 53 8.26 0.20 -1.80
N MET A 54 7.39 0.50 -2.76
CA MET A 54 7.21 1.84 -3.32
C MET A 54 5.77 2.03 -3.83
N SER A 55 5.32 3.27 -3.95
CA SER A 55 3.99 3.58 -4.49
C SER A 55 3.90 3.23 -5.97
N THR A 56 2.73 2.76 -6.40
CA THR A 56 2.44 2.51 -7.81
C THR A 56 0.98 2.80 -8.10
N GLN A 57 0.64 2.95 -9.37
CA GLN A 57 -0.73 2.90 -9.84
C GLN A 57 -1.11 1.46 -10.20
N HIS A 58 -2.38 1.10 -10.00
CA HIS A 58 -2.92 -0.18 -10.43
C HIS A 58 -4.31 0.03 -11.04
N PRO A 59 -4.58 -0.45 -12.26
CA PRO A 59 -5.80 -0.10 -13.00
C PRO A 59 -7.09 -0.58 -12.30
N THR A 60 -7.01 -1.68 -11.54
CA THR A 60 -8.17 -2.21 -10.78
C THR A 60 -8.38 -1.51 -9.43
N MET A 61 -7.49 -0.58 -9.04
CA MET A 61 -7.58 0.16 -7.78
C MET A 61 -7.34 1.68 -8.00
N PRO A 62 -8.25 2.35 -8.73
CA PRO A 62 -8.20 3.81 -8.86
C PRO A 62 -8.42 4.50 -7.51
N GLU A 63 -8.20 5.81 -7.46
CA GLU A 63 -8.46 6.60 -6.25
C GLU A 63 -9.96 6.63 -5.94
N GLN A 64 -10.30 6.46 -4.66
CA GLN A 64 -11.68 6.40 -4.19
C GLN A 64 -12.10 7.72 -3.55
N ARG A 65 -13.34 8.16 -3.81
CA ARG A 65 -13.86 9.40 -3.23
C ARG A 65 -13.88 9.30 -1.69
N GLY A 66 -13.37 10.33 -1.01
CA GLY A 66 -13.39 10.42 0.45
C GLY A 66 -12.23 9.69 1.15
N VAL A 67 -11.33 9.06 0.39
CA VAL A 67 -10.09 8.46 0.90
C VAL A 67 -8.91 9.13 0.20
N VAL A 68 -7.91 9.59 0.96
CA VAL A 68 -6.73 10.22 0.38
C VAL A 68 -5.69 9.15 0.01
N ARG A 69 -5.33 9.07 -1.27
CA ARG A 69 -4.26 8.19 -1.79
C ARG A 69 -2.88 8.76 -1.47
N VAL A 70 -2.10 8.02 -0.70
CA VAL A 70 -0.71 8.38 -0.38
C VAL A 70 0.22 7.88 -1.48
N GLY A 71 1.20 8.71 -1.90
CA GLY A 71 2.20 8.32 -2.90
C GLY A 71 1.74 8.43 -4.37
N SER A 72 0.50 8.84 -4.62
CA SER A 72 0.07 9.33 -5.94
C SER A 72 0.82 10.63 -6.21
N GLN A 73 1.73 10.64 -7.18
CA GLN A 73 2.35 11.88 -7.63
C GLN A 73 1.22 12.75 -8.21
N ARG A 74 0.97 13.91 -7.60
CA ARG A 74 0.15 14.93 -8.26
C ARG A 74 0.80 15.23 -9.62
N PRO A 75 0.07 15.10 -10.74
CA PRO A 75 0.61 15.58 -12.01
C PRO A 75 0.93 17.06 -11.83
N SER A 76 2.19 17.41 -12.14
CA SER A 76 2.70 18.78 -12.20
C SER A 76 1.98 19.61 -13.26
#